data_AF-A0A1X7JWG9-F1
#
_entry.id   AF-A0A1X7JWG9-F1
#
_cell.length_a   1.000
_cell.length_b   1.000
_cell.length_c   1.000
_cell.angle_alpha   90.00
_cell.angle_beta   90.00
_cell.angle_gamma   90.00
#
_symmetry.space_group_name_H-M   'P 1'
#
loop_
_entity.id
_entity.type
_entity.pdbx_description
1 polymer ?
#
loop_
_entity_poly.entity_id
_entity_poly.type
_entity_poly.pdbx_seq_one_letter_code
_entity_poly.pdbx_strand_id
1 'polypeptide(L)'
;MRNILLLFMLLGLGLSSCEKKEESPELPPKTQQITVNGKNYDVQYLINGLSKITGISPDKFYFDETEGVFRNTMFSDYYRPETYASIVDR
;
A
#
# COMPACT_ATOMS: atom_id res chain seq x y z
N MET A 1 33.74 63.07 19.11
CA MET A 1 33.16 62.30 17.97
C MET A 1 31.68 62.09 18.29
N ARG A 2 30.77 62.86 17.67
CA ARG A 2 29.93 62.48 16.50
C ARG A 2 28.83 61.49 16.91
N ASN A 3 27.68 61.98 17.35
CA ASN A 3 26.45 62.14 16.57
C ASN A 3 25.99 60.89 15.80
N ILE A 4 24.77 60.45 16.16
CA ILE A 4 23.70 59.97 15.29
C ILE A 4 23.89 58.58 14.68
N LEU A 5 22.93 57.68 14.97
CA LEU A 5 22.11 56.93 14.00
C LEU A 5 21.15 56.02 14.82
N LEU A 6 19.89 56.45 15.00
CA LEU A 6 18.72 55.98 14.24
C LEU A 6 18.54 54.46 14.35
N LEU A 7 17.59 53.97 15.16
CA LEU A 7 16.18 53.80 14.74
C LEU A 7 16.07 52.94 13.48
N PHE A 8 16.05 51.63 13.68
CA PHE A 8 15.23 50.71 12.89
C PHE A 8 14.49 49.87 13.93
N MET A 9 13.20 50.13 14.17
CA MET A 9 12.09 49.59 13.38
C MET A 9 12.30 48.09 13.13
N LEU A 10 11.55 47.27 13.85
CA LEU A 10 10.35 46.62 13.31
C LEU A 10 10.69 45.60 12.23
N LEU A 11 10.08 44.42 12.36
CA LEU A 11 9.97 43.37 11.34
C LEU A 11 11.15 42.39 11.30
N GLY A 12 11.14 41.53 12.30
CA GLY A 12 11.75 40.21 12.24
C GLY A 12 10.77 39.12 12.67
N LEU A 13 9.47 39.28 12.37
CA LEU A 13 8.52 38.16 12.25
C LEU A 13 8.96 37.27 11.08
N GLY A 14 10.13 36.66 11.21
CA GLY A 14 10.51 35.49 10.45
C GLY A 14 9.91 34.31 11.16
N LEU A 15 8.60 34.12 10.98
CA LEU A 15 7.98 32.81 11.14
C LEU A 15 8.93 31.85 10.44
N SER A 16 9.63 31.01 11.21
CA SER A 16 10.21 29.80 10.65
C SER A 16 9.01 29.05 10.11
N SER A 17 8.69 29.34 8.85
CA SER A 17 7.96 28.47 7.97
C SER A 17 8.79 27.20 7.99
N CYS A 18 8.45 26.30 8.91
CA CYS A 18 8.53 24.90 8.60
C CYS A 18 7.66 24.76 7.36
N GLU A 19 8.30 24.94 6.21
CA GLU A 19 7.98 24.16 5.04
C GLU A 19 8.15 22.72 5.50
N LYS A 20 7.08 22.20 6.11
CA LYS A 20 6.75 20.80 6.00
C LYS A 20 6.67 20.62 4.51
N LYS A 21 7.77 20.13 3.94
CA LYS A 21 7.72 19.37 2.69
C LYS A 21 6.49 18.50 2.86
N GLU A 22 5.50 18.75 2.01
CA GLU A 22 4.47 17.79 1.76
C GLU A 22 5.22 16.56 1.25
N GLU A 23 5.62 15.71 2.19
CA GLU A 23 5.63 14.28 1.99
C GLU A 23 4.25 14.02 1.42
N SER A 24 4.23 13.93 0.09
CA SER A 24 3.14 13.36 -0.68
C SER A 24 2.60 12.24 0.20
N PRO A 25 1.32 12.27 0.63
CA PRO A 25 0.78 11.14 1.35
C PRO A 25 1.02 9.97 0.41
N GLU A 26 1.90 9.05 0.80
CA GLU A 26 2.01 7.75 0.16
C GLU A 26 0.57 7.25 0.17
N LEU A 27 -0.09 7.39 -0.99
CA LEU A 27 -1.42 6.87 -1.18
C LEU A 27 -1.28 5.42 -0.75
N PRO A 28 -2.09 4.94 0.21
CA PRO A 28 -2.00 3.56 0.64
C PRO A 28 -1.97 2.70 -0.63
N PRO A 29 -1.04 1.74 -0.75
CA PRO A 29 -0.90 0.96 -1.97
C PRO A 29 -2.28 0.50 -2.37
N LYS A 30 -2.73 0.87 -3.59
CA LYS A 30 -4.08 0.54 -4.05
C LYS A 30 -4.28 -0.95 -3.83
N THR A 31 -5.08 -1.30 -2.83
CA THR A 31 -5.44 -2.67 -2.51
C THR A 31 -6.21 -3.20 -3.71
N GLN A 32 -5.54 -4.05 -4.50
CA GLN A 32 -6.12 -4.69 -5.67
C GLN A 32 -7.27 -5.57 -5.20
N GLN A 33 -8.45 -5.40 -5.80
CA GLN A 33 -9.64 -6.17 -5.46
C GLN A 33 -10.08 -7.01 -6.65
N ILE A 34 -10.56 -8.23 -6.36
CA ILE A 34 -11.15 -9.14 -7.34
C ILE A 34 -12.51 -9.62 -6.88
N THR A 35 -13.42 -9.86 -7.81
CA THR A 35 -14.74 -10.43 -7.51
C THR A 35 -14.70 -11.94 -7.68
N VAL A 36 -14.99 -12.68 -6.61
CA VAL A 36 -15.05 -14.14 -6.61
C VAL A 36 -16.43 -14.54 -6.11
N ASN A 37 -17.19 -15.31 -6.91
CA ASN A 37 -18.56 -15.74 -6.57
C ASN A 37 -19.49 -14.60 -6.10
N GLY A 38 -19.35 -13.41 -6.70
CA GLY A 38 -20.16 -12.23 -6.36
C GLY A 38 -19.74 -11.45 -5.11
N LYS A 39 -18.66 -11.88 -4.42
CA LYS A 39 -18.07 -11.14 -3.29
C LYS A 39 -16.74 -10.53 -3.72
N ASN A 40 -16.48 -9.30 -3.29
CA ASN A 40 -15.22 -8.62 -3.54
C ASN A 40 -14.22 -9.00 -2.46
N TYR A 41 -13.03 -9.38 -2.90
CA TYR A 41 -11.91 -9.75 -2.04
C TYR A 41 -10.72 -8.88 -2.35
N ASP A 42 -10.01 -8.49 -1.31
CA ASP A 42 -8.65 -7.98 -1.45
C ASP A 42 -7.72 -9.13 -1.88
N VAL A 43 -6.86 -8.86 -2.86
CA VAL A 43 -5.92 -9.85 -3.40
C VAL A 43 -4.92 -10.30 -2.34
N GLN A 44 -4.44 -9.40 -1.47
CA GLN A 44 -3.52 -9.75 -0.39
C GLN A 44 -4.22 -10.61 0.67
N TYR A 45 -5.48 -10.36 0.96
CA TYR A 45 -6.28 -11.22 1.83
C TYR A 45 -6.34 -12.67 1.31
N LEU A 46 -6.59 -12.86 0.01
CA LEU A 46 -6.62 -14.19 -0.59
C LEU A 46 -5.24 -14.85 -0.64
N ILE A 47 -4.17 -14.09 -0.91
CA ILE A 47 -2.78 -14.59 -0.84
C ILE A 47 -2.44 -15.07 0.57
N ASN A 48 -2.79 -14.30 1.59
CA ASN A 48 -2.57 -14.68 2.98
C ASN A 48 -3.38 -15.93 3.35
N GLY A 49 -4.59 -16.06 2.82
CA GLY A 49 -5.39 -17.29 2.94
C GLY A 49 -4.73 -18.50 2.29
N LEU A 50 -4.27 -18.38 1.04
CA LEU A 50 -3.52 -19.42 0.34
C LEU A 50 -2.26 -19.83 1.08
N SER A 51 -1.54 -18.85 1.62
CA SER A 51 -0.33 -19.09 2.41
C SER A 51 -0.62 -19.97 3.62
N LYS A 52 -1.73 -19.72 4.33
CA LYS A 52 -2.16 -20.57 5.45
C LYS A 52 -2.56 -21.99 5.03
N ILE A 53 -3.22 -22.13 3.88
CA ILE A 53 -3.69 -23.44 3.37
C ILE A 53 -2.52 -24.29 2.89
N THR A 54 -1.58 -23.69 2.19
CA THR A 54 -0.47 -24.40 1.51
C THR A 54 0.79 -24.49 2.37
N GLY A 55 0.93 -23.64 3.38
CA GLY A 55 2.18 -23.47 4.14
C GLY A 55 3.27 -22.72 3.37
N ILE A 56 2.97 -22.18 2.18
CA ILE A 56 3.92 -21.43 1.36
C ILE A 56 3.87 -19.95 1.75
N SER A 57 5.01 -19.27 1.79
CA SER A 57 5.10 -17.85 2.13
C SER A 57 4.30 -16.95 1.15
N PRO A 58 3.60 -15.91 1.63
CA PRO A 58 2.71 -15.10 0.79
C PRO A 58 3.44 -14.35 -0.33
N ASP A 59 4.71 -13.99 -0.16
CA ASP A 59 5.55 -13.35 -1.18
C ASP A 59 5.84 -14.26 -2.39
N LYS A 60 5.51 -15.55 -2.29
CA LYS A 60 5.63 -16.50 -3.39
C LYS A 60 4.38 -16.58 -4.26
N PHE A 61 3.32 -15.85 -3.92
CA PHE A 61 2.11 -15.81 -4.71
C PHE A 61 1.93 -14.44 -5.36
N TYR A 62 1.37 -14.46 -6.57
CA TYR A 62 0.88 -13.27 -7.24
C TYR A 62 -0.40 -13.60 -7.99
N PHE A 63 -1.25 -12.59 -8.20
CA PHE A 63 -2.45 -12.74 -9.00
C PHE A 63 -2.14 -12.42 -10.47
N ASP A 64 -2.37 -13.40 -11.34
CA ASP A 64 -2.30 -13.24 -12.79
C ASP A 64 -3.67 -12.75 -13.28
N GLU A 65 -3.78 -11.45 -13.54
CA GLU A 65 -5.02 -10.81 -14.00
C GLU A 65 -5.48 -11.33 -15.37
N THR A 66 -4.56 -11.83 -16.20
CA THR A 66 -4.87 -12.31 -17.55
C THR A 66 -5.64 -13.63 -17.49
N GLU A 67 -5.21 -14.52 -16.60
CA GLU A 67 -5.82 -15.83 -16.43
C GLU A 67 -6.83 -15.90 -15.27
N GLY A 68 -6.86 -14.88 -14.41
CA GLY A 68 -7.71 -14.83 -13.23
C GLY A 68 -7.32 -15.86 -12.18
N VAL A 69 -6.04 -16.19 -12.05
CA VAL A 69 -5.54 -17.23 -11.12
C VAL A 69 -4.40 -16.71 -10.26
N PHE A 70 -4.22 -17.29 -9.09
CA PHE A 70 -3.03 -17.08 -8.27
C PHE A 70 -1.95 -18.07 -8.67
N ARG A 71 -0.78 -17.56 -9.04
CA ARG A 71 0.37 -18.37 -9.43
C ARG A 71 1.41 -18.39 -8.33
N ASN A 72 2.17 -19.48 -8.27
CA ASN A 72 3.32 -19.59 -7.40
C ASN A 72 4.62 -19.27 -8.15
N THR A 73 5.56 -18.56 -7.53
CA THR A 73 6.85 -18.22 -8.16
C THR A 73 7.89 -19.34 -8.07
N MET A 74 7.69 -20.33 -7.20
CA MET A 74 8.60 -21.45 -6.98
C MET A 74 8.23 -22.71 -7.79
N PHE A 75 6.95 -22.87 -8.13
CA PHE A 75 6.42 -24.05 -8.82
C PHE A 75 5.51 -23.65 -9.98
N SER A 76 5.35 -24.54 -10.96
CA SER A 76 4.41 -24.34 -12.07
C SER A 76 2.96 -24.68 -11.68
N ASP A 77 2.53 -24.17 -10.52
CA ASP A 77 1.21 -24.39 -9.95
C ASP A 77 0.36 -23.11 -10.02
N TYR A 78 -0.95 -23.29 -10.13
CA TYR A 78 -1.92 -22.20 -10.08
C TYR A 78 -3.14 -22.58 -9.23
N TYR A 79 -3.75 -21.55 -8.64
CA TYR A 79 -4.89 -21.68 -7.73
C TYR A 79 -6.02 -20.78 -8.22
N ARG A 80 -7.18 -21.38 -8.48
CA ARG A 80 -8.38 -20.65 -8.90
C ARG A 80 -9.06 -20.03 -7.67
N PRO A 81 -9.27 -18.70 -7.63
CA PRO A 81 -9.87 -18.03 -6.47
C PRO A 81 -11.19 -18.66 -6.02
N GLU A 82 -12.01 -19.11 -6.97
CA GLU A 82 -13.34 -19.70 -6.74
C GLU A 82 -13.27 -20.99 -5.93
N THR A 83 -12.13 -21.70 -5.96
CA THR A 83 -11.97 -23.01 -5.32
C THR A 83 -11.65 -22.92 -3.84
N TYR A 84 -11.04 -21.82 -3.39
CA TYR A 84 -10.55 -21.71 -2.02
C TYR A 84 -10.96 -20.42 -1.29
N ALA A 85 -11.49 -19.40 -1.97
CA ALA A 85 -11.91 -18.15 -1.31
C ALA A 85 -12.93 -18.40 -0.19
N SER A 86 -13.84 -19.37 -0.38
CA SER A 86 -14.81 -19.78 0.64
C SER A 86 -14.19 -20.51 1.84
N ILE A 87 -13.00 -21.08 1.68
CA ILE A 87 -12.23 -21.72 2.77
C ILE A 87 -11.52 -20.65 3.59
N VAL A 88 -11.01 -19.60 2.94
CA VAL A 88 -10.32 -18.48 3.59
C VAL A 88 -11.26 -17.67 4.49
N ASP A 89 -12.55 -17.62 4.14
CA ASP A 89 -13.60 -16.93 4.92
C ASP A 89 -14.12 -17.72 6.14
N ARG A 90 -13.75 -19.00 6.30
CA ARG A 90 -14.20 -19.85 7.43
C ARG A 90 -13.33 -19.67 8.66
#